data_AF-A0A7W4D7E4-F1
#
_entry.id   AF-A0A7W4D7E4-F1
#
_cell.length_a   1.000
_cell.length_b   1.000
_cell.length_c   1.000
_cell.angle_alpha   90.00
_cell.angle_beta   90.00
_cell.angle_gamma   90.00
#
_symmetry.space_group_name_H-M   'P 1'
#
loop_
_entity.id
_entity.type
_entity.pdbx_description
1 polymer ?
#
loop_
_entity_poly.entity_id
_entity_poly.type
_entity_poly.pdbx_seq_one_letter_code
_entity_poly.pdbx_strand_id
1 'polypeptide(L)'
;MSLIIVHSAAEGTLVWGTSRGDGSAEILKTQQWRWGRDLGAWYLPRTRDQRPNRARIERTAQVLREAGFTVELDIDDRTRSVAAVEADRIVRQQQRTNHLQEQADRAAVAADGAWIAADVAAGKLPPMGEPIKIGHHSEQRHRRAAERAQAALTSALDAHHQAEEAQCRAETATHTTGARYNPTTVANRIDTLEADARALQRHIDGQTHTHHRHPGTGQAIGDTAAPATGDRREHLTDQLAQINDQLAYWRQIRADQIATGDATHHDSSTINPGDLVEVSRRWYRVIRANPKTVSVATNTGRHTTPYSHITNHQPNPDGLRQQGRDRMLMEPHRTSHLQAYQDASRLDAMREEAIASIRATQDYETVRESRAQARRSGVRAMVSTRADQLATLVQAHGYTDPRQAVEQTRALSVRDAAAATGLSKTTIRRRRNAADPFDVGGLTDQDRA
;
A
#
# COMPACT_ATOMS: atom_id res chain seq x y z
N MET A 1 -31.27 13.11 38.22
CA MET A 1 -29.92 12.73 37.74
C MET A 1 -29.68 13.46 36.43
N SER A 2 -28.54 14.13 36.28
CA SER A 2 -28.25 14.97 35.11
C SER A 2 -27.44 14.20 34.08
N LEU A 3 -27.88 14.22 32.83
CA LEU A 3 -27.23 13.62 31.68
C LEU A 3 -26.91 14.74 30.67
N ILE A 4 -25.75 14.64 30.02
CA ILE A 4 -25.34 15.62 29.00
C ILE A 4 -25.14 14.85 27.70
N ILE A 5 -25.85 15.25 26.64
CA ILE A 5 -25.61 14.75 25.29
C ILE A 5 -24.77 15.79 24.56
N VAL A 6 -23.53 15.43 24.24
CA VAL A 6 -22.58 16.27 23.53
C VAL A 6 -22.45 15.77 22.10
N HIS A 7 -22.49 16.68 21.12
CA HIS A 7 -22.09 16.38 19.75
C HIS A 7 -20.99 17.33 19.31
N SER A 8 -19.89 16.76 18.81
CA SER A 8 -18.87 17.48 18.06
C SER A 8 -18.45 16.67 16.84
N ALA A 9 -17.95 17.33 15.80
CA ALA A 9 -17.41 16.63 14.64
C ALA A 9 -16.23 15.71 15.02
N ALA A 10 -15.41 16.10 16.00
CA ALA A 10 -14.22 15.34 16.41
C ALA A 10 -14.54 14.04 17.16
N GLU A 11 -15.54 14.07 18.04
CA GLU A 11 -15.85 12.96 18.95
C GLU A 11 -17.10 12.18 18.54
N GLY A 12 -17.95 12.78 17.71
CA GLY A 12 -19.27 12.27 17.38
C GLY A 12 -20.30 12.67 18.43
N THR A 13 -21.31 11.82 18.65
CA THR A 13 -22.38 12.09 19.63
C THR A 13 -22.19 11.18 20.83
N LEU A 14 -22.02 11.77 22.01
CA LEU A 14 -21.74 11.11 23.28
C LEU A 14 -22.79 11.47 24.33
N VAL A 15 -23.10 10.54 25.25
CA VAL A 15 -23.86 10.82 26.48
C VAL A 15 -22.96 10.58 27.68
N TRP A 16 -22.87 11.61 28.53
CA TRP A 16 -22.18 11.61 29.81
C TRP A 16 -23.16 11.67 30.98
N GLY A 17 -22.67 11.31 32.17
CA GLY A 17 -23.44 11.37 33.43
C GLY A 17 -24.22 10.10 33.77
N THR A 18 -24.12 9.03 32.98
CA THR A 18 -24.78 7.75 33.26
C THR A 18 -24.05 6.96 34.34
N SER A 19 -24.79 6.26 35.21
CA SER A 19 -24.27 5.37 36.25
C SER A 19 -24.77 3.94 36.05
N ARG A 20 -24.01 2.95 36.54
CA ARG A 20 -24.46 1.56 36.50
C ARG A 20 -25.72 1.39 37.36
N GLY A 21 -26.81 0.90 36.75
CA GLY A 21 -28.07 0.63 37.44
C GLY A 21 -29.01 1.83 37.56
N ASP A 22 -28.71 2.95 36.87
CA ASP A 22 -29.57 4.14 36.88
C ASP A 22 -30.83 4.03 35.99
N GLY A 23 -30.94 2.98 35.16
CA GLY A 23 -32.03 2.78 34.21
C GLY A 23 -31.83 3.43 32.83
N SER A 24 -30.83 4.31 32.68
CA SER A 24 -30.54 4.99 31.40
C SER A 24 -30.04 4.01 30.32
N ALA A 25 -29.34 2.95 30.74
CA ALA A 25 -28.72 1.97 29.85
C ALA A 25 -29.72 1.27 28.92
N GLU A 26 -30.90 0.88 29.43
CA GLU A 26 -31.89 0.18 28.62
C GLU A 26 -32.52 1.10 27.58
N ILE A 27 -32.80 2.35 27.96
CA ILE A 27 -33.29 3.40 27.04
C ILE A 27 -32.28 3.63 25.91
N LEU A 28 -31.00 3.80 26.27
CA LEU A 28 -29.93 4.08 25.33
C LEU A 28 -29.72 2.92 24.35
N LYS A 29 -29.77 1.67 24.82
CA LYS A 29 -29.72 0.47 23.94
C LYS A 29 -30.88 0.45 22.95
N THR A 30 -32.12 0.76 23.37
CA THR A 30 -33.27 0.83 22.47
C THR A 30 -33.11 1.89 21.40
N GLN A 31 -32.48 3.03 21.75
CA GLN A 31 -32.12 4.09 20.79
C GLN A 31 -30.84 3.76 19.97
N GLN A 32 -30.33 2.53 20.08
CA GLN A 32 -29.16 1.97 19.41
C GLN A 32 -27.84 2.70 19.74
N TRP A 33 -27.73 3.24 20.94
CA TRP A 33 -26.46 3.71 21.49
C TRP A 33 -25.62 2.52 21.95
N ARG A 34 -24.30 2.70 21.96
CA ARG A 34 -23.35 1.68 22.42
C ARG A 34 -22.50 2.23 23.55
N TRP A 35 -22.19 1.39 24.52
CA TRP A 35 -21.25 1.74 25.58
C TRP A 35 -19.82 1.58 25.08
N GLY A 36 -19.02 2.64 25.16
CA GLY A 36 -17.59 2.61 24.88
C GLY A 36 -16.81 2.52 26.17
N ARG A 37 -16.14 1.39 26.42
CA ARG A 37 -15.33 1.20 27.66
C ARG A 37 -14.20 2.22 27.75
N ASP A 38 -13.50 2.46 26.65
CA ASP A 38 -12.36 3.40 26.60
C ASP A 38 -12.81 4.86 26.66
N LEU A 39 -14.06 5.13 26.29
CA LEU A 39 -14.67 6.47 26.37
C LEU A 39 -15.27 6.74 27.75
N GLY A 40 -15.64 5.70 28.50
CA GLY A 40 -16.43 5.87 29.72
C GLY A 40 -17.80 6.51 29.48
N ALA A 41 -18.33 6.40 28.24
CA ALA A 41 -19.54 7.06 27.80
C ALA A 41 -20.36 6.19 26.85
N TRP A 42 -21.65 6.52 26.72
CA TRP A 42 -22.47 6.02 25.63
C TRP A 42 -22.20 6.85 24.39
N TYR A 43 -22.07 6.19 23.23
CA TYR A 43 -21.84 6.86 21.96
C TYR A 43 -22.81 6.39 20.90
N LEU A 44 -23.06 7.28 19.94
CA LEU A 44 -23.85 6.98 18.76
C LEU A 44 -22.93 6.52 17.62
N PRO A 45 -23.11 5.30 17.06
CA PRO A 45 -22.23 4.83 16.00
C PRO A 45 -22.36 5.66 14.71
N ARG A 46 -21.24 5.84 13.99
CA ARG A 46 -21.16 6.51 12.68
C ARG A 46 -21.55 8.00 12.67
N THR A 47 -21.32 8.72 13.77
CA THR A 47 -21.61 10.17 13.85
C THR A 47 -20.39 11.07 13.93
N ARG A 48 -19.18 10.51 14.06
CA ARG A 48 -17.93 11.28 13.99
C ARG A 48 -17.70 11.80 12.57
N ASP A 49 -17.20 13.02 12.46
CA ASP A 49 -16.95 13.76 11.21
C ASP A 49 -18.22 13.87 10.33
N GLN A 50 -19.40 13.77 10.95
CA GLN A 50 -20.72 13.90 10.32
C GLN A 50 -21.48 15.06 10.96
N ARG A 51 -22.44 15.63 10.23
CA ARG A 51 -23.37 16.61 10.80
C ARG A 51 -24.20 15.98 11.93
N PRO A 52 -24.57 16.76 12.97
CA PRO A 52 -25.42 16.27 14.04
C PRO A 52 -26.73 15.76 13.47
N ASN A 53 -27.07 14.51 13.76
CA ASN A 53 -28.41 14.00 13.49
C ASN A 53 -29.36 14.52 14.58
N ARG A 54 -29.76 15.79 14.42
CA ARG A 54 -30.59 16.53 15.40
C ARG A 54 -31.85 15.75 15.78
N ALA A 55 -32.58 15.24 14.80
CA ALA A 55 -33.81 14.47 15.04
C ALA A 55 -33.57 13.25 15.95
N ARG A 56 -32.46 12.53 15.80
CA ARG A 56 -32.14 11.37 16.63
C ARG A 56 -31.66 11.76 18.03
N ILE A 57 -30.88 12.84 18.13
CA ILE A 57 -30.42 13.40 19.40
C ILE A 57 -31.63 13.88 20.22
N GLU A 58 -32.50 14.67 19.60
CA GLU A 58 -33.71 15.21 20.20
C GLU A 58 -34.67 14.10 20.64
N ARG A 59 -34.89 13.08 19.79
CA ARG A 59 -35.69 11.91 20.17
C ARG A 59 -35.11 11.19 21.38
N THR A 60 -33.79 10.97 21.41
CA THR A 60 -33.14 10.30 22.56
C THR A 60 -33.30 11.14 23.83
N ALA A 61 -33.08 12.46 23.73
CA ALA A 61 -33.24 13.39 24.84
C ALA A 61 -34.67 13.41 25.38
N GLN A 62 -35.66 13.38 24.49
CA GLN A 62 -37.07 13.31 24.87
C GLN A 62 -37.38 12.04 25.68
N VAL A 63 -37.01 10.86 25.17
CA VAL A 63 -37.28 9.58 25.86
C VAL A 63 -36.58 9.52 27.23
N LEU A 64 -35.36 10.06 27.33
CA LEU A 64 -34.66 10.16 28.62
C LEU A 64 -35.36 11.13 29.59
N ARG A 65 -35.87 12.27 29.11
CA ARG A 65 -36.64 13.21 29.93
C ARG A 65 -37.96 12.60 30.41
N GLU A 66 -38.66 11.88 29.54
CA GLU A 66 -39.89 11.15 29.87
C GLU A 66 -39.65 10.08 30.96
N ALA A 67 -38.45 9.48 30.99
CA ALA A 67 -38.04 8.56 32.03
C ALA A 67 -37.55 9.24 33.33
N GLY A 68 -37.63 10.57 33.43
CA GLY A 68 -37.31 11.33 34.65
C GLY A 68 -35.86 11.82 34.75
N PHE A 69 -35.05 11.72 33.68
CA PHE A 69 -33.71 12.28 33.67
C PHE A 69 -33.71 13.76 33.26
N THR A 70 -32.84 14.56 33.89
CA THR A 70 -32.56 15.92 33.41
C THR A 70 -31.53 15.81 32.29
N VAL A 71 -31.86 16.25 31.07
CA VAL A 71 -30.98 16.10 29.90
C VAL A 71 -30.62 17.46 29.31
N GLU A 72 -29.33 17.77 29.33
CA GLU A 72 -28.70 18.91 28.66
C GLU A 72 -28.19 18.51 27.27
N LEU A 73 -28.30 19.42 26.30
CA LEU A 73 -27.82 19.22 24.94
C LEU A 73 -26.75 20.26 24.63
N ASP A 74 -25.56 19.79 24.27
CA ASP A 74 -24.47 20.61 23.74
C ASP A 74 -24.15 20.13 22.32
N ILE A 75 -24.54 20.91 21.31
CA ILE A 75 -24.45 20.52 19.90
C ILE A 75 -23.59 21.54 19.16
N ASP A 76 -22.35 21.15 18.86
CA ASP A 76 -21.47 21.87 17.94
C ASP A 76 -21.65 21.33 16.52
N ASP A 77 -22.17 22.16 15.62
CA ASP A 77 -22.40 21.82 14.21
C ASP A 77 -21.24 22.21 13.27
N ARG A 78 -20.13 22.73 13.83
CA ARG A 78 -18.96 23.09 13.05
C ARG A 78 -18.32 21.86 12.41
N THR A 79 -18.06 21.96 11.11
CA THR A 79 -17.34 20.94 10.37
C THR A 79 -15.84 21.08 10.57
N ARG A 80 -15.14 19.95 10.57
CA ARG A 80 -13.67 19.93 10.54
C ARG A 80 -13.18 19.94 9.10
N SER A 81 -12.02 20.55 8.88
CA SER A 81 -11.35 20.48 7.58
C SER A 81 -11.04 19.02 7.22
N VAL A 82 -11.13 18.70 5.93
CA VAL A 82 -10.87 17.34 5.43
C VAL A 82 -9.45 16.89 5.77
N ALA A 83 -8.48 17.81 5.74
CA ALA A 83 -7.11 17.53 6.14
C ALA A 83 -7.00 17.07 7.60
N ALA A 84 -7.69 17.71 8.54
CA ALA A 84 -7.68 17.31 9.94
C ALA A 84 -8.36 15.95 10.17
N VAL A 85 -9.47 15.70 9.45
CA VAL A 85 -10.19 14.42 9.51
C VAL A 85 -9.33 13.27 8.99
N GLU A 86 -8.64 13.47 7.86
CA GLU A 86 -7.76 12.46 7.29
C GLU A 86 -6.50 12.25 8.14
N ALA A 87 -5.92 13.29 8.73
CA ALA A 87 -4.80 13.16 9.67
C ALA A 87 -5.18 12.30 10.90
N ASP A 88 -6.31 12.59 11.54
CA ASP A 88 -6.83 11.78 12.65
C ASP A 88 -7.12 10.33 12.24
N ARG A 89 -7.59 10.13 11.01
CA ARG A 89 -7.83 8.79 10.47
C ARG A 89 -6.53 8.02 10.30
N ILE A 90 -5.47 8.65 9.80
CA ILE A 90 -4.13 8.05 9.69
C ILE A 90 -3.62 7.67 11.08
N VAL A 91 -3.71 8.57 12.07
CA VAL A 91 -3.29 8.29 13.45
C VAL A 91 -4.03 7.09 14.03
N ARG A 92 -5.36 7.05 13.90
CA ARG A 92 -6.15 5.90 14.39
C ARG A 92 -5.82 4.60 13.66
N GLN A 93 -5.57 4.66 12.36
CA GLN A 93 -5.15 3.48 11.61
C GLN A 93 -3.78 3.00 12.07
N GLN A 94 -2.83 3.91 12.34
CA GLN A 94 -1.53 3.56 12.89
C GLN A 94 -1.65 2.92 14.28
N GLN A 95 -2.45 3.50 15.17
CA GLN A 95 -2.73 2.92 16.49
C GLN A 95 -3.32 1.52 16.38
N ARG A 96 -4.26 1.30 15.46
CA ARG A 96 -4.83 -0.02 15.18
C ARG A 96 -3.76 -1.00 14.70
N THR A 97 -2.90 -0.58 13.77
CA THR A 97 -1.80 -1.40 13.26
C THR A 97 -0.85 -1.78 14.38
N ASN A 98 -0.41 -0.82 15.20
CA ASN A 98 0.48 -1.07 16.35
C ASN A 98 -0.14 -2.06 17.33
N HIS A 99 -1.42 -1.86 17.69
CA HIS A 99 -2.12 -2.77 18.59
C HIS A 99 -2.23 -4.20 18.03
N LEU A 100 -2.50 -4.35 16.74
CA LEU A 100 -2.54 -5.66 16.10
C LEU A 100 -1.17 -6.31 16.03
N GLN A 101 -0.11 -5.51 15.82
CA GLN A 101 1.26 -6.02 15.86
C GLN A 101 1.62 -6.51 17.27
N GLU A 102 1.34 -5.72 18.32
CA GLU A 102 1.53 -6.13 19.71
C GLU A 102 0.72 -7.38 20.07
N GLN A 103 -0.45 -7.57 19.43
CA GLN A 103 -1.23 -8.79 19.58
C GLN A 103 -0.56 -9.98 18.88
N ALA A 104 -0.03 -9.79 17.67
CA ALA A 104 0.69 -10.81 16.92
C ALA A 104 1.98 -11.24 17.65
N ASP A 105 2.76 -10.28 18.15
CA ASP A 105 3.99 -10.56 18.90
C ASP A 105 3.71 -11.39 20.16
N ARG A 106 2.64 -11.06 20.90
CA ARG A 106 2.22 -11.85 22.07
C ARG A 106 1.77 -13.27 21.69
N ALA A 107 1.08 -13.41 20.56
CA ALA A 107 0.66 -14.72 20.06
C ALA A 107 1.86 -15.57 19.63
N ALA A 108 2.87 -14.96 18.99
CA ALA A 108 4.12 -15.63 18.62
C ALA A 108 4.88 -16.14 19.85
N VAL A 109 5.05 -15.31 20.89
CA VAL A 109 5.68 -15.73 22.15
C VAL A 109 4.90 -16.87 22.82
N ALA A 110 3.57 -16.83 22.78
CA ALA A 110 2.74 -17.91 23.30
C ALA A 110 2.90 -19.22 22.51
N ALA A 111 3.01 -19.14 21.18
CA ALA A 111 3.28 -20.29 20.31
C ALA A 111 4.65 -20.91 20.59
N ASP A 112 5.70 -20.10 20.72
CA ASP A 112 7.05 -20.56 21.07
C ASP A 112 7.05 -21.27 22.44
N GLY A 113 6.38 -20.68 23.43
CA GLY A 113 6.21 -21.29 24.75
C GLY A 113 5.47 -22.64 24.70
N ALA A 114 4.44 -22.74 23.86
CA ALA A 114 3.70 -23.99 23.67
C ALA A 114 4.56 -25.06 22.95
N TRP A 115 5.38 -24.68 21.97
CA TRP A 115 6.34 -25.58 21.32
C TRP A 115 7.41 -26.10 22.27
N ILE A 116 7.98 -25.23 23.12
CA ILE A 116 8.92 -25.66 24.16
C ILE A 116 8.24 -26.65 25.12
N ALA A 117 6.99 -26.40 25.53
CA ALA A 117 6.25 -27.31 26.39
C ALA A 117 5.98 -28.66 25.70
N ALA A 118 5.70 -28.66 24.39
CA ALA A 118 5.52 -29.87 23.60
C ALA A 118 6.82 -30.68 23.50
N ASP A 119 7.96 -30.04 23.26
CA ASP A 119 9.28 -30.69 23.23
C ASP A 119 9.63 -31.31 24.59
N VAL A 120 9.42 -30.57 25.68
CA VAL A 120 9.60 -31.09 27.04
C VAL A 120 8.66 -32.28 27.34
N ALA A 121 7.43 -32.27 26.82
CA ALA A 121 6.50 -33.39 26.98
C ALA A 121 6.93 -34.60 26.13
N ALA A 122 7.42 -34.37 24.91
CA ALA A 122 7.95 -35.40 24.02
C ALA A 122 9.21 -36.06 24.60
N GLY A 123 10.11 -35.29 25.23
CA GLY A 123 11.29 -35.82 25.92
C GLY A 123 10.99 -36.74 27.11
N LYS A 124 9.74 -36.77 27.60
CA LYS A 124 9.28 -37.72 28.65
C LYS A 124 8.73 -39.02 28.08
N LEU A 125 8.62 -39.14 26.75
CA LEU A 125 8.27 -40.39 26.10
C LEU A 125 9.41 -41.41 26.25
N PRO A 126 9.09 -42.70 26.36
CA PRO A 126 10.11 -43.73 26.38
C PRO A 126 11.01 -43.69 25.15
N PRO A 127 12.31 -43.94 25.35
CA PRO A 127 13.30 -43.80 24.30
C PRO A 127 12.97 -44.72 23.12
N MET A 128 13.31 -44.27 21.92
CA MET A 128 13.20 -45.04 20.68
C MET A 128 11.79 -45.51 20.32
N GLY A 129 10.73 -44.90 20.86
CA GLY A 129 9.35 -45.24 20.52
C GLY A 129 8.96 -46.65 20.99
N GLU A 130 9.46 -47.07 22.15
CA GLU A 130 9.11 -48.37 22.74
C GLU A 130 7.59 -48.56 22.80
N PRO A 131 7.03 -49.69 22.32
CA PRO A 131 5.59 -49.93 22.39
C PRO A 131 5.05 -49.93 23.83
N ILE A 132 3.81 -49.51 24.00
CA ILE A 132 3.12 -49.58 25.30
C ILE A 132 2.89 -51.06 25.65
N LYS A 133 3.58 -51.53 26.69
CA LYS A 133 3.45 -52.89 27.22
C LYS A 133 2.15 -53.03 28.01
N ILE A 134 1.13 -53.64 27.40
CA ILE A 134 -0.19 -53.87 28.02
C ILE A 134 -0.06 -54.86 29.19
N GLY A 135 -0.65 -54.54 30.34
CA GLY A 135 -0.62 -55.37 31.55
C GLY A 135 0.64 -55.22 32.41
N HIS A 136 1.61 -54.38 32.01
CA HIS A 136 2.83 -54.15 32.76
C HIS A 136 2.67 -52.96 33.74
N HIS A 137 3.40 -52.94 34.85
CA HIS A 137 3.29 -51.88 35.87
C HIS A 137 3.64 -50.46 35.36
N SER A 138 4.37 -50.37 34.23
CA SER A 138 4.72 -49.10 33.58
C SER A 138 3.66 -48.60 32.59
N GLU A 139 2.65 -49.41 32.26
CA GLU A 139 1.63 -49.10 31.24
C GLU A 139 0.95 -47.76 31.48
N GLN A 140 0.42 -47.53 32.69
CA GLN A 140 -0.32 -46.31 33.01
C GLN A 140 0.56 -45.05 32.92
N ARG A 141 1.84 -45.17 33.30
CA ARG A 141 2.81 -44.08 33.16
C ARG A 141 3.07 -43.77 31.68
N HIS A 142 3.21 -44.80 30.86
CA HIS A 142 3.48 -44.69 29.43
C HIS A 142 2.30 -44.05 28.69
N ARG A 143 1.06 -44.51 28.94
CA ARG A 143 -0.17 -43.91 28.39
C ARG A 143 -0.29 -42.42 28.76
N ARG A 144 -0.11 -42.08 30.04
CA ARG A 144 -0.15 -40.68 30.49
C ARG A 144 0.96 -39.82 29.88
N ALA A 145 2.13 -40.37 29.59
CA ALA A 145 3.20 -39.64 28.90
C ALA A 145 2.80 -39.33 27.45
N ALA A 146 2.28 -40.34 26.73
CA ALA A 146 1.76 -40.19 25.37
C ALA A 146 0.61 -39.18 25.30
N GLU A 147 -0.39 -39.28 26.18
CA GLU A 147 -1.52 -38.35 26.25
C GLU A 147 -1.07 -36.90 26.50
N ARG A 148 -0.10 -36.69 27.40
CA ARG A 148 0.43 -35.35 27.67
C ARG A 148 1.24 -34.79 26.50
N ALA A 149 2.06 -35.62 25.85
CA ALA A 149 2.82 -35.22 24.67
C ALA A 149 1.89 -34.85 23.52
N GLN A 150 0.84 -35.65 23.28
CA GLN A 150 -0.17 -35.37 22.27
C GLN A 150 -0.94 -34.08 22.58
N ALA A 151 -1.42 -33.90 23.82
CA ALA A 151 -2.15 -32.69 24.21
C ALA A 151 -1.28 -31.44 24.08
N ALA A 152 -0.01 -31.50 24.50
CA ALA A 152 0.93 -30.39 24.37
C ALA A 152 1.21 -30.06 22.90
N LEU A 153 1.37 -31.06 22.04
CA LEU A 153 1.52 -30.86 20.60
C LEU A 153 0.29 -30.20 19.97
N THR A 154 -0.92 -30.67 20.28
CA THR A 154 -2.16 -30.04 19.79
C THR A 154 -2.25 -28.59 20.24
N SER A 155 -1.97 -28.30 21.51
CA SER A 155 -1.93 -26.91 22.01
C SER A 155 -0.87 -26.05 21.33
N ALA A 156 0.29 -26.61 20.97
CA ALA A 156 1.33 -25.91 20.23
C ALA A 156 0.89 -25.57 18.79
N LEU A 157 0.23 -26.51 18.11
CA LEU A 157 -0.33 -26.27 16.78
C LEU A 157 -1.44 -25.21 16.80
N ASP A 158 -2.36 -25.29 17.77
CA ASP A 158 -3.43 -24.30 17.93
C ASP A 158 -2.86 -22.90 18.21
N ALA A 159 -1.85 -22.80 19.08
CA ALA A 159 -1.17 -21.54 19.37
C ALA A 159 -0.42 -21.00 18.15
N HIS A 160 0.19 -21.87 17.35
CA HIS A 160 0.86 -21.49 16.11
C HIS A 160 -0.13 -20.92 15.08
N HIS A 161 -1.27 -21.58 14.85
CA HIS A 161 -2.32 -21.07 13.97
C HIS A 161 -2.87 -19.72 14.46
N GLN A 162 -3.07 -19.54 15.76
CA GLN A 162 -3.47 -18.24 16.31
C GLN A 162 -2.41 -17.16 16.07
N ALA A 163 -1.13 -17.49 16.13
CA ALA A 163 -0.05 -16.56 15.81
C ALA A 163 -0.04 -16.19 14.32
N GLU A 164 -0.20 -17.16 13.41
CA GLU A 164 -0.32 -16.92 11.97
C GLU A 164 -1.51 -16.01 11.65
N GLU A 165 -2.69 -16.29 12.22
CA GLU A 165 -3.88 -15.47 12.02
C GLU A 165 -3.70 -14.04 12.54
N ALA A 166 -3.09 -13.89 13.73
CA ALA A 166 -2.80 -12.58 14.30
C ALA A 166 -1.81 -11.79 13.42
N GLN A 167 -0.78 -12.46 12.89
CA GLN A 167 0.19 -11.86 11.99
C GLN A 167 -0.45 -11.43 10.66
N CYS A 168 -1.23 -12.29 10.00
CA CYS A 168 -1.96 -11.93 8.78
C CYS A 168 -2.89 -10.72 9.00
N ARG A 169 -3.54 -10.63 10.18
CA ARG A 169 -4.37 -9.49 10.55
C ARG A 169 -3.57 -8.20 10.74
N ALA A 170 -2.39 -8.28 11.36
CA ALA A 170 -1.49 -7.15 11.53
C ALA A 170 -1.01 -6.64 10.17
N GLU A 171 -0.53 -7.53 9.31
CA GLU A 171 -0.09 -7.22 7.95
C GLU A 171 -1.19 -6.57 7.12
N THR A 172 -2.39 -7.15 7.11
CA THR A 172 -3.54 -6.58 6.40
C THR A 172 -3.87 -5.16 6.87
N ALA A 173 -3.73 -4.87 8.17
CA ALA A 173 -3.98 -3.55 8.71
C ALA A 173 -2.99 -2.49 8.20
N THR A 174 -1.74 -2.87 7.90
CA THR A 174 -0.72 -1.96 7.34
C THR A 174 -1.13 -1.40 5.97
N HIS A 175 -1.80 -2.22 5.15
CA HIS A 175 -2.14 -1.85 3.78
C HIS A 175 -3.34 -0.91 3.66
N THR A 176 -4.12 -0.72 4.72
CA THR A 176 -5.39 0.03 4.68
C THR A 176 -5.18 1.50 4.28
N THR A 177 -4.17 2.15 4.87
CA THR A 177 -3.83 3.55 4.54
C THR A 177 -3.34 3.63 3.09
N GLY A 178 -2.40 2.74 2.70
CA GLY A 178 -1.87 2.70 1.34
C GLY A 178 -2.95 2.52 0.28
N ALA A 179 -3.95 1.65 0.53
CA ALA A 179 -5.08 1.46 -0.38
C ALA A 179 -5.94 2.72 -0.54
N ARG A 180 -6.15 3.50 0.54
CA ARG A 180 -6.95 4.73 0.49
C ARG A 180 -6.28 5.82 -0.33
N TYR A 181 -4.95 5.90 -0.26
CA TYR A 181 -4.10 6.86 -0.96
C TYR A 181 -3.51 6.32 -2.26
N ASN A 182 -3.93 5.13 -2.71
CA ASN A 182 -3.50 4.59 -3.99
C ASN A 182 -3.83 5.61 -5.12
N PRO A 183 -2.89 5.92 -6.02
CA PRO A 183 -3.09 6.91 -7.08
C PRO A 183 -4.38 6.73 -7.90
N THR A 184 -4.72 5.49 -8.26
CA THR A 184 -5.94 5.17 -9.01
C THR A 184 -7.19 5.39 -8.15
N THR A 185 -7.14 5.00 -6.88
CA THR A 185 -8.25 5.22 -5.94
C THR A 185 -8.50 6.71 -5.69
N VAL A 186 -7.44 7.51 -5.56
CA VAL A 186 -7.54 8.97 -5.42
C VAL A 186 -8.17 9.58 -6.67
N ALA A 187 -7.74 9.19 -7.87
CA ALA A 187 -8.34 9.67 -9.12
C ALA A 187 -9.83 9.34 -9.24
N ASN A 188 -10.20 8.07 -9.00
CA ASN A 188 -11.61 7.66 -9.04
C ASN A 188 -12.46 8.39 -7.98
N ARG A 189 -11.88 8.68 -6.82
CA ARG A 189 -12.54 9.47 -5.76
C ARG A 189 -12.77 10.90 -6.22
N ILE A 190 -11.79 11.55 -6.84
CA ILE A 190 -11.95 12.89 -7.42
C ILE A 190 -13.07 12.87 -8.46
N ASP A 191 -13.07 11.92 -9.38
CA ASP A 191 -14.12 11.81 -10.42
C ASP A 191 -15.52 11.69 -9.81
N THR A 192 -15.66 10.87 -8.75
CA THR A 192 -16.92 10.70 -8.01
C THR A 192 -17.35 11.99 -7.34
N LEU A 193 -16.45 12.64 -6.59
CA LEU A 193 -16.73 13.89 -5.91
C LEU A 193 -17.09 15.02 -6.88
N GLU A 194 -16.44 15.07 -8.05
CA GLU A 194 -16.82 16.03 -9.09
C GLU A 194 -18.20 15.73 -9.68
N ALA A 195 -18.57 14.46 -9.85
CA ALA A 195 -19.91 14.10 -10.29
C ALA A 195 -20.97 14.50 -9.26
N ASP A 196 -20.69 14.27 -7.97
CA ASP A 196 -21.57 14.64 -6.87
C ASP A 196 -21.72 16.17 -6.76
N ALA A 197 -20.62 16.92 -6.86
CA ALA A 197 -20.65 18.39 -6.88
C ALA A 197 -21.54 18.91 -8.03
N ARG A 198 -21.39 18.35 -9.24
CA ARG A 198 -22.26 18.70 -10.39
C ARG A 198 -23.73 18.34 -10.13
N ALA A 199 -24.00 17.22 -9.48
CA ALA A 199 -25.36 16.80 -9.15
C ALA A 199 -26.00 17.76 -8.13
N LEU A 200 -25.31 18.11 -7.05
CA LEU A 200 -25.77 19.08 -6.07
C LEU A 200 -26.01 20.46 -6.71
N GLN A 201 -25.10 20.92 -7.56
CA GLN A 201 -25.25 22.18 -8.27
C GLN A 201 -26.52 22.19 -9.15
N ARG A 202 -26.81 21.10 -9.89
CA ARG A 202 -28.06 20.95 -10.64
C ARG A 202 -29.31 20.99 -9.75
N HIS A 203 -29.24 20.45 -8.53
CA HIS A 203 -30.35 20.54 -7.59
C HIS A 203 -30.54 21.96 -7.03
N ILE A 204 -29.45 22.72 -6.86
CA ILE A 204 -29.50 24.12 -6.42
C ILE A 204 -30.09 25.02 -7.51
N ASP A 205 -29.62 24.89 -8.74
CA ASP A 205 -29.97 25.77 -9.86
C ASP A 205 -31.28 25.38 -10.54
N GLY A 206 -31.76 24.15 -10.32
CA GLY A 206 -32.85 23.57 -11.09
C GLY A 206 -32.32 22.93 -12.38
N GLN A 207 -33.08 21.99 -12.94
CA GLN A 207 -32.70 21.28 -14.15
C GLN A 207 -33.89 21.06 -15.06
N THR A 208 -33.67 21.19 -16.36
CA THR A 208 -34.64 20.79 -17.38
C THR A 208 -34.11 19.55 -18.06
N HIS A 209 -34.88 18.47 -18.03
CA HIS A 209 -34.55 17.21 -18.69
C HIS A 209 -35.47 16.99 -19.90
N THR A 210 -34.92 17.12 -21.10
CA THR A 210 -35.67 16.88 -22.35
C THR A 210 -35.65 15.40 -22.68
N HIS A 211 -36.82 14.77 -22.70
CA HIS A 211 -36.96 13.35 -23.05
C HIS A 211 -36.97 13.13 -24.56
N HIS A 212 -37.72 13.97 -25.28
CA HIS A 212 -37.88 13.88 -26.72
C HIS A 212 -38.26 15.24 -27.29
N ARG A 213 -38.01 15.42 -28.59
CA ARG A 213 -38.38 16.62 -29.31
C ARG A 213 -39.58 16.29 -30.19
N HIS A 214 -40.63 17.11 -30.13
CA HIS A 214 -41.85 16.87 -30.89
C HIS A 214 -41.54 16.85 -32.41
N PRO A 215 -41.89 15.78 -33.15
CA PRO A 215 -41.43 15.58 -34.52
C PRO A 215 -41.96 16.62 -35.54
N GLY A 216 -43.08 17.30 -35.24
CA GLY A 216 -43.67 18.29 -36.14
C GLY A 216 -43.38 19.77 -35.81
N THR A 217 -43.01 20.08 -34.57
CA THR A 217 -42.83 21.47 -34.09
C THR A 217 -41.43 21.76 -33.58
N GLY A 218 -40.60 20.73 -33.39
CA GLY A 218 -39.24 20.88 -32.84
C GLY A 218 -39.21 21.28 -31.36
N GLN A 219 -40.36 21.32 -30.68
CA GLN A 219 -40.46 21.72 -29.28
C GLN A 219 -39.93 20.62 -28.37
N ALA A 220 -39.05 20.98 -27.43
CA ALA A 220 -38.51 20.07 -26.44
C ALA A 220 -39.59 19.74 -25.41
N ILE A 221 -39.93 18.46 -25.29
CA ILE A 221 -40.84 17.94 -24.26
C ILE A 221 -39.96 17.32 -23.16
N GLY A 222 -40.12 17.82 -21.94
CA GLY A 222 -39.25 17.48 -20.84
C GLY A 222 -39.82 17.89 -19.49
N ASP A 223 -39.20 17.36 -18.43
CA ASP A 223 -39.51 17.72 -17.06
C ASP A 223 -38.59 18.87 -16.61
N THR A 224 -39.16 19.95 -16.09
CA THR A 224 -38.41 21.05 -15.49
C THR A 224 -38.55 20.99 -13.97
N ALA A 225 -37.43 20.74 -13.29
CA ALA A 225 -37.32 20.88 -11.85
C ALA A 225 -36.90 22.32 -11.51
N ALA A 226 -37.72 23.01 -10.73
CA ALA A 226 -37.43 24.37 -10.26
C ALA A 226 -36.18 24.39 -9.35
N PRO A 227 -35.48 25.54 -9.26
CA PRO A 227 -34.38 25.72 -8.32
C PRO A 227 -34.79 25.43 -6.88
N ALA A 228 -33.87 24.90 -6.07
CA ALA A 228 -34.12 24.74 -4.65
C ALA A 228 -34.28 26.09 -3.95
N THR A 229 -35.21 26.16 -2.99
CA THR A 229 -35.55 27.36 -2.21
C THR A 229 -35.55 27.08 -0.71
N GLY A 230 -35.43 28.14 0.11
CA GLY A 230 -35.45 28.07 1.58
C GLY A 230 -34.38 27.15 2.17
N ASP A 231 -34.73 26.48 3.27
CA ASP A 231 -33.87 25.57 4.04
C ASP A 231 -33.25 24.46 3.19
N ARG A 232 -33.97 24.00 2.16
CA ARG A 232 -33.47 22.98 1.24
C ARG A 232 -32.29 23.49 0.42
N ARG A 233 -32.34 24.76 -0.03
CA ARG A 233 -31.24 25.37 -0.79
C ARG A 233 -30.02 25.51 0.11
N GLU A 234 -30.21 26.04 1.32
CA GLU A 234 -29.13 26.20 2.31
C GLU A 234 -28.44 24.86 2.58
N HIS A 235 -29.21 23.80 2.85
CA HIS A 235 -28.68 22.46 3.07
C HIS A 235 -27.86 21.92 1.88
N LEU A 236 -28.32 22.14 0.65
CA LEU A 236 -27.60 21.70 -0.55
C LEU A 236 -26.31 22.51 -0.79
N THR A 237 -26.35 23.83 -0.55
CA THR A 237 -25.18 24.71 -0.64
C THR A 237 -24.11 24.30 0.37
N ASP A 238 -24.54 23.98 1.58
CA ASP A 238 -23.70 23.45 2.65
C ASP A 238 -23.02 22.12 2.30
N GLN A 239 -23.79 21.18 1.73
CA GLN A 239 -23.24 19.91 1.23
C GLN A 239 -22.25 20.14 0.09
N LEU A 240 -22.55 21.08 -0.82
CA LEU A 240 -21.66 21.42 -1.93
C LEU A 240 -20.34 22.01 -1.42
N ALA A 241 -20.38 22.88 -0.41
CA ALA A 241 -19.17 23.40 0.23
C ALA A 241 -18.31 22.27 0.81
N GLN A 242 -18.92 21.31 1.51
CA GLN A 242 -18.21 20.15 2.05
C GLN A 242 -17.57 19.28 0.95
N ILE A 243 -18.26 19.04 -0.17
CA ILE A 243 -17.69 18.29 -1.30
C ILE A 243 -16.54 19.06 -1.95
N ASN A 244 -16.66 20.38 -2.07
CA ASN A 244 -15.60 21.23 -2.63
C ASN A 244 -14.34 21.22 -1.75
N ASP A 245 -14.49 21.23 -0.42
CA ASP A 245 -13.36 21.07 0.50
C ASP A 245 -12.67 19.71 0.34
N GLN A 246 -13.46 18.64 0.12
CA GLN A 246 -12.91 17.31 -0.17
C GLN A 246 -12.17 17.30 -1.51
N LEU A 247 -12.74 17.91 -2.55
CA LEU A 247 -12.09 18.04 -3.85
C LEU A 247 -10.76 18.79 -3.75
N ALA A 248 -10.72 19.90 -3.00
CA ALA A 248 -9.49 20.66 -2.78
C ALA A 248 -8.40 19.78 -2.16
N TYR A 249 -8.74 19.06 -1.08
CA TYR A 249 -7.80 18.15 -0.41
C TYR A 249 -7.31 17.03 -1.35
N TRP A 250 -8.22 16.29 -2.00
CA TRP A 250 -7.83 15.15 -2.83
C TRP A 250 -7.08 15.57 -4.11
N ARG A 251 -7.39 16.75 -4.67
CA ARG A 251 -6.63 17.32 -5.79
C ARG A 251 -5.20 17.68 -5.38
N GLN A 252 -5.01 18.23 -4.17
CA GLN A 252 -3.67 18.48 -3.65
C GLN A 252 -2.88 17.17 -3.52
N ILE A 253 -3.49 16.14 -2.91
CA ILE A 253 -2.86 14.81 -2.81
C ILE A 253 -2.49 14.25 -4.19
N ARG A 254 -3.38 14.38 -5.19
CA ARG A 254 -3.09 13.93 -6.55
C ARG A 254 -1.94 14.72 -7.18
N ALA A 255 -1.88 16.03 -6.96
CA ALA A 255 -0.77 16.86 -7.44
C ALA A 255 0.57 16.46 -6.80
N ASP A 256 0.57 16.19 -5.48
CA ASP A 256 1.76 15.72 -4.76
C ASP A 256 2.22 14.34 -5.28
N GLN A 257 1.29 13.43 -5.59
CA GLN A 257 1.59 12.13 -6.21
C GLN A 257 2.20 12.26 -7.60
N ILE A 258 1.75 13.23 -8.39
CA ILE A 258 2.32 13.51 -9.72
C ILE A 258 3.73 14.10 -9.56
N ALA A 259 3.91 15.03 -8.61
CA ALA A 259 5.21 15.68 -8.36
C ALA A 259 6.28 14.70 -7.86
N THR A 260 5.88 13.71 -7.05
CA THR A 260 6.77 12.65 -6.53
C THR A 260 7.02 11.53 -7.55
N GLY A 261 6.25 11.46 -8.63
CA GLY A 261 6.34 10.40 -9.64
C GLY A 261 5.57 9.12 -9.30
N ASP A 262 4.84 9.10 -8.17
CA ASP A 262 3.98 7.98 -7.76
C ASP A 262 2.73 7.84 -8.66
N ALA A 263 2.29 8.94 -9.27
CA ALA A 263 1.18 8.97 -10.21
C ALA A 263 1.61 9.51 -11.57
N THR A 264 1.04 8.95 -12.63
CA THR A 264 1.21 9.45 -13.98
C THR A 264 0.33 10.66 -14.27
N HIS A 265 0.86 11.62 -15.04
CA HIS A 265 0.13 12.74 -15.64
C HIS A 265 0.01 12.49 -17.15
N HIS A 266 -0.67 11.40 -17.50
CA HIS A 266 -1.01 11.14 -18.89
C HIS A 266 -2.31 11.85 -19.27
N ASP A 267 -2.32 12.45 -20.45
CA ASP A 267 -3.49 13.05 -21.06
C ASP A 267 -3.51 12.77 -22.59
N SER A 268 -4.53 13.30 -23.27
CA SER A 268 -4.67 13.15 -24.72
C SER A 268 -3.60 13.85 -25.55
N SER A 269 -2.78 14.72 -24.96
CA SER A 269 -1.64 15.34 -25.65
C SER A 269 -0.39 14.44 -25.61
N THR A 270 -0.26 13.62 -24.56
CA THR A 270 0.87 12.71 -24.37
C THR A 270 0.72 11.36 -25.08
N ILE A 271 -0.52 10.87 -25.25
CA ILE A 271 -0.80 9.53 -25.80
C ILE A 271 -1.54 9.63 -27.13
N ASN A 272 -0.94 9.05 -28.18
CA ASN A 272 -1.45 9.07 -29.54
C ASN A 272 -2.00 7.70 -29.99
N PRO A 273 -2.90 7.67 -30.99
CA PRO A 273 -3.26 6.43 -31.67
C PRO A 273 -2.02 5.68 -32.21
N GLY A 274 -1.94 4.38 -31.92
CA GLY A 274 -0.81 3.53 -32.28
C GLY A 274 0.23 3.32 -31.18
N ASP A 275 0.22 4.12 -30.11
CA ASP A 275 1.09 3.94 -28.95
C ASP A 275 0.76 2.68 -28.14
N LEU A 276 1.67 2.25 -27.28
CA LEU A 276 1.43 1.20 -26.28
C LEU A 276 1.26 1.82 -24.90
N VAL A 277 0.23 1.38 -24.17
CA VAL A 277 -0.05 1.81 -22.80
C VAL A 277 -0.14 0.61 -21.88
N GLU A 278 0.44 0.72 -20.69
CA GLU A 278 0.37 -0.32 -19.67
C GLU A 278 -0.81 -0.05 -18.74
N VAL A 279 -1.75 -1.00 -18.71
CA VAL A 279 -2.92 -0.99 -17.83
C VAL A 279 -2.95 -2.32 -17.08
N SER A 280 -3.03 -2.28 -15.75
CA SER A 280 -3.08 -3.49 -14.92
C SER A 280 -1.98 -4.51 -15.25
N ARG A 281 -0.74 -4.03 -15.40
CA ARG A 281 0.47 -4.81 -15.74
C ARG A 281 0.45 -5.49 -17.12
N ARG A 282 -0.42 -5.04 -18.03
CA ARG A 282 -0.50 -5.54 -19.39
C ARG A 282 -0.41 -4.38 -20.38
N TRP A 283 0.32 -4.60 -21.45
CA TRP A 283 0.48 -3.61 -22.53
C TRP A 283 -0.62 -3.76 -23.56
N TYR A 284 -1.24 -2.64 -23.92
CA TYR A 284 -2.28 -2.58 -24.93
C TYR A 284 -1.99 -1.50 -25.96
N ARG A 285 -2.38 -1.74 -27.21
CA ARG A 285 -2.23 -0.77 -28.30
C ARG A 285 -3.39 0.23 -28.30
N VAL A 286 -3.05 1.52 -28.39
CA VAL A 286 -4.03 2.60 -28.43
C VAL A 286 -4.70 2.65 -29.80
N ILE A 287 -6.03 2.56 -29.81
CA ILE A 287 -6.86 2.75 -31.01
C ILE A 287 -7.27 4.21 -31.14
N ARG A 288 -7.69 4.82 -30.03
CA ARG A 288 -8.22 6.19 -30.01
C ARG A 288 -7.95 6.86 -28.67
N ALA A 289 -7.45 8.09 -28.71
CA ALA A 289 -7.35 8.97 -27.55
C ALA A 289 -8.59 9.88 -27.49
N ASN A 290 -9.39 9.80 -26.42
CA ASN A 290 -10.46 10.76 -26.10
C ASN A 290 -9.97 11.70 -25.00
N PRO A 291 -10.62 12.86 -24.75
CA PRO A 291 -10.15 13.81 -23.73
C PRO A 291 -9.99 13.23 -22.31
N LYS A 292 -10.82 12.27 -21.90
CA LYS A 292 -10.79 11.67 -20.54
C LYS A 292 -10.34 10.21 -20.51
N THR A 293 -10.33 9.54 -21.65
CA THR A 293 -10.18 8.08 -21.72
C THR A 293 -9.43 7.68 -22.97
N VAL A 294 -8.71 6.57 -22.90
CA VAL A 294 -8.07 5.94 -24.06
C VAL A 294 -8.81 4.65 -24.41
N SER A 295 -9.12 4.46 -25.69
CA SER A 295 -9.61 3.20 -26.21
C SER A 295 -8.43 2.35 -26.66
N VAL A 296 -8.31 1.17 -26.07
CA VAL A 296 -7.22 0.22 -26.33
C VAL A 296 -7.73 -1.04 -27.02
N ALA A 297 -6.89 -1.63 -27.86
CA ALA A 297 -7.14 -2.91 -28.52
C ALA A 297 -6.86 -4.05 -27.54
N THR A 298 -7.79 -5.00 -27.47
CA THR A 298 -7.69 -6.24 -26.71
C THR A 298 -7.95 -7.43 -27.62
N ASN A 299 -7.59 -8.63 -27.19
CA ASN A 299 -7.80 -9.85 -27.99
C ASN A 299 -9.28 -10.09 -28.34
N THR A 300 -10.20 -9.57 -27.53
CA THR A 300 -11.65 -9.76 -27.66
C THR A 300 -12.39 -8.54 -28.21
N GLY A 301 -11.67 -7.49 -28.60
CA GLY A 301 -12.27 -6.26 -29.13
C GLY A 301 -11.63 -4.99 -28.54
N ARG A 302 -12.46 -4.03 -28.14
CA ARG A 302 -12.01 -2.73 -27.61
C ARG A 302 -12.34 -2.60 -26.13
N HIS A 303 -11.40 -2.07 -25.36
CA HIS A 303 -11.61 -1.66 -23.98
C HIS A 303 -11.35 -0.15 -23.84
N THR A 304 -12.08 0.54 -22.96
CA THR A 304 -11.87 1.97 -22.70
C THR A 304 -11.37 2.14 -21.27
N THR A 305 -10.21 2.80 -21.12
CA THR A 305 -9.54 2.98 -19.84
C THR A 305 -9.32 4.48 -19.57
N PRO A 306 -9.60 5.00 -18.36
CA PRO A 306 -9.24 6.36 -17.97
C PRO A 306 -7.72 6.56 -17.96
N TYR A 307 -7.25 7.78 -18.23
CA TYR A 307 -5.80 8.06 -18.20
C TYR A 307 -5.16 7.78 -16.84
N SER A 308 -5.92 7.97 -15.75
CA SER A 308 -5.47 7.73 -14.37
C SER A 308 -5.13 6.27 -14.04
N HIS A 309 -5.50 5.33 -14.92
CA HIS A 309 -5.22 3.89 -14.77
C HIS A 309 -4.01 3.45 -15.61
N ILE A 310 -3.45 4.34 -16.41
CA ILE A 310 -2.27 4.06 -17.25
C ILE A 310 -1.03 4.21 -16.37
N THR A 311 -0.26 3.14 -16.25
CA THR A 311 0.96 3.10 -15.42
C THR A 311 2.19 3.49 -16.22
N ASN A 312 2.30 3.03 -17.47
CA ASN A 312 3.41 3.35 -18.36
C ASN A 312 2.90 3.59 -19.79
N HIS A 313 3.71 4.30 -20.57
CA HIS A 313 3.45 4.64 -21.97
C HIS A 313 4.73 4.42 -22.80
N GLN A 314 4.54 3.91 -24.02
CA GLN A 314 5.58 3.79 -25.03
C GLN A 314 5.05 4.33 -26.36
N PRO A 315 5.79 5.23 -27.04
CA PRO A 315 5.45 5.68 -28.39
C PRO A 315 5.37 4.52 -29.36
N ASN A 316 4.52 4.64 -30.38
CA ASN A 316 4.24 3.62 -31.40
C ASN A 316 5.52 2.88 -31.88
N PRO A 317 5.74 1.63 -31.43
CA PRO A 317 6.95 0.89 -31.77
C PRO A 317 6.99 0.45 -33.25
N ASP A 318 5.82 0.29 -33.88
CA ASP A 318 5.72 -0.10 -35.29
C ASP A 318 5.99 1.09 -36.21
N GLY A 319 5.53 2.28 -35.82
CA GLY A 319 5.78 3.52 -36.55
C GLY A 319 7.27 3.87 -36.64
N LEU A 320 8.03 3.63 -35.57
CA LEU A 320 9.49 3.82 -35.57
C LEU A 320 10.20 2.85 -36.52
N ARG A 321 9.74 1.60 -36.62
CA ARG A 321 10.27 0.60 -37.56
C ARG A 321 9.95 0.92 -39.01
N GLN A 322 8.74 1.40 -39.30
CA GLN A 322 8.33 1.86 -40.64
C GLN A 322 9.12 3.10 -41.07
N GLN A 323 9.23 4.12 -40.21
CA GLN A 323 10.04 5.31 -40.51
C GLN A 323 11.51 4.95 -40.77
N GLY A 324 12.10 4.01 -40.03
CA GLY A 324 13.45 3.51 -40.29
C GLY A 324 13.60 2.87 -41.67
N ARG A 325 12.62 2.04 -42.07
CA ARG A 325 12.57 1.40 -43.40
C ARG A 325 12.36 2.41 -44.53
N ASP A 326 11.38 3.30 -44.39
CA ASP A 326 11.08 4.33 -45.39
C ASP A 326 12.27 5.27 -45.59
N ARG A 327 12.99 5.58 -44.51
CA ARG A 327 14.23 6.37 -44.56
C ARG A 327 15.39 5.62 -45.24
N MET A 328 15.51 4.30 -45.06
CA MET A 328 16.47 3.48 -45.81
C MET A 328 16.13 3.39 -47.30
N LEU A 329 14.84 3.38 -47.65
CA LEU A 329 14.38 3.41 -49.04
C LEU A 329 14.62 4.76 -49.72
N MET A 330 14.50 5.87 -48.97
CA MET A 330 14.75 7.23 -49.47
C MET A 330 16.25 7.58 -49.55
N GLU A 331 17.10 6.95 -48.73
CA GLU A 331 18.56 7.16 -48.72
C GLU A 331 19.32 5.84 -48.98
N PRO A 332 19.25 5.28 -50.20
CA PRO A 332 19.79 3.94 -50.50
C PRO A 332 21.31 3.84 -50.27
N HIS A 333 22.03 4.95 -50.42
CA HIS A 333 23.47 5.06 -50.18
C HIS A 333 23.88 4.79 -48.72
N ARG A 334 22.96 4.92 -47.74
CA ARG A 334 23.23 4.52 -46.36
C ARG A 334 23.40 3.02 -46.20
N THR A 335 22.81 2.21 -47.08
CA THR A 335 22.97 0.75 -47.09
C THR A 335 24.14 0.28 -47.94
N SER A 336 24.91 1.18 -48.56
CA SER A 336 26.05 0.81 -49.41
C SER A 336 27.16 0.07 -48.66
N HIS A 337 27.38 0.39 -47.38
CA HIS A 337 28.33 -0.38 -46.55
C HIS A 337 27.86 -1.82 -46.28
N LEU A 338 26.57 -2.12 -46.49
CA LEU A 338 25.98 -3.45 -46.37
C LEU A 338 26.07 -4.25 -47.67
N GLN A 339 26.38 -3.64 -48.82
CA GLN A 339 26.57 -4.37 -50.09
C GLN A 339 27.71 -5.39 -50.00
N ALA A 340 28.76 -5.08 -49.24
CA ALA A 340 29.85 -6.01 -48.96
C ALA A 340 29.39 -7.26 -48.18
N TYR A 341 28.20 -7.26 -47.58
CA TYR A 341 27.61 -8.39 -46.86
C TYR A 341 26.54 -9.12 -47.68
N GLN A 342 26.29 -8.73 -48.93
CA GLN A 342 25.38 -9.44 -49.84
C GLN A 342 26.08 -10.54 -50.66
N ASP A 343 27.42 -10.52 -50.70
CA ASP A 343 28.24 -11.55 -51.34
C ASP A 343 28.39 -12.76 -50.41
N ALA A 344 27.81 -13.90 -50.81
CA ALA A 344 27.83 -15.15 -50.05
C ALA A 344 29.27 -15.62 -49.76
N SER A 345 30.21 -15.41 -50.68
CA SER A 345 31.61 -15.80 -50.53
C SER A 345 32.29 -15.05 -49.39
N ARG A 346 31.92 -13.78 -49.22
CA ARG A 346 32.43 -12.92 -48.15
C ARG A 346 31.81 -13.25 -46.80
N LEU A 347 30.53 -13.60 -46.77
CA LEU A 347 29.87 -14.08 -45.55
C LEU A 347 30.48 -15.41 -45.07
N ASP A 348 30.79 -16.33 -46.00
CA ASP A 348 31.45 -17.60 -45.66
C ASP A 348 32.87 -17.38 -45.14
N ALA A 349 33.65 -16.47 -45.75
CA ALA A 349 34.97 -16.09 -45.24
C ALA A 349 34.90 -15.48 -43.83
N MET A 350 33.95 -14.58 -43.58
CA MET A 350 33.73 -14.00 -42.24
C MET A 350 33.24 -15.04 -41.24
N ARG A 351 32.45 -16.03 -41.67
CA ARG A 351 32.00 -17.14 -40.82
C ARG A 351 33.16 -18.02 -40.39
N GLU A 352 34.06 -18.38 -41.30
CA GLU A 352 35.27 -19.14 -40.98
C GLU A 352 36.21 -18.35 -40.05
N GLU A 353 36.38 -17.04 -40.30
CA GLU A 353 37.17 -16.16 -39.43
C GLU A 353 36.55 -16.03 -38.03
N ALA A 354 35.22 -15.93 -37.94
CA ALA A 354 34.51 -15.94 -36.67
C ALA A 354 34.62 -17.29 -35.94
N ILE A 355 34.50 -18.41 -36.65
CA ILE A 355 34.70 -19.76 -36.08
C ILE A 355 36.13 -19.92 -35.57
N ALA A 356 37.13 -19.45 -36.32
CA ALA A 356 38.53 -19.47 -35.90
C ALA A 356 38.77 -18.59 -34.67
N SER A 357 38.17 -17.39 -34.63
CA SER A 357 38.22 -16.48 -33.47
C SER A 357 37.57 -17.09 -32.22
N ILE A 358 36.41 -17.75 -32.39
CA ILE A 358 35.71 -18.47 -31.30
C ILE A 358 36.56 -19.65 -30.79
N ARG A 359 37.14 -20.44 -31.69
CA ARG A 359 38.05 -21.54 -31.31
C ARG A 359 39.28 -21.03 -30.56
N ALA A 360 39.89 -19.95 -31.04
CA ALA A 360 41.04 -19.32 -30.39
C ALA A 360 40.68 -18.73 -29.00
N THR A 361 39.43 -18.31 -28.79
CA THR A 361 38.95 -17.79 -27.50
C THR A 361 38.45 -18.88 -26.54
N GLN A 362 38.05 -20.05 -27.02
CA GLN A 362 37.71 -21.22 -26.20
C GLN A 362 38.88 -21.73 -25.35
N ASP A 363 40.11 -21.65 -25.87
CA ASP A 363 41.32 -21.97 -25.10
C ASP A 363 41.58 -20.95 -23.96
N TYR A 364 41.07 -19.72 -24.09
CA TYR A 364 41.08 -18.75 -22.99
C TYR A 364 39.97 -19.00 -21.97
N GLU A 365 38.82 -19.57 -22.37
CA GLU A 365 37.72 -19.87 -21.44
C GLU A 365 38.06 -21.02 -20.49
N THR A 366 38.74 -22.07 -20.95
CA THR A 366 39.24 -23.16 -20.09
C THR A 366 40.33 -22.68 -19.11
N VAL A 367 41.21 -21.78 -19.54
CA VAL A 367 42.17 -21.10 -18.64
C VAL A 367 41.45 -20.14 -17.67
N ARG A 368 40.35 -19.52 -18.09
CA ARG A 368 39.53 -18.62 -17.27
C ARG A 368 38.77 -19.41 -16.20
N GLU A 369 38.21 -20.57 -16.53
CA GLU A 369 37.50 -21.44 -15.58
C GLU A 369 38.46 -22.06 -14.54
N SER A 370 39.61 -22.58 -14.96
CA SER A 370 40.63 -23.10 -14.02
C SER A 370 41.14 -22.03 -13.04
N ARG A 371 41.23 -20.76 -13.47
CA ARG A 371 41.61 -19.61 -12.62
C ARG A 371 40.41 -18.94 -11.93
N ALA A 372 39.19 -19.44 -12.08
CA ALA A 372 38.01 -18.83 -11.46
C ALA A 372 38.06 -18.96 -9.94
N GLN A 373 38.50 -20.11 -9.41
CA GLN A 373 38.65 -20.32 -7.97
C GLN A 373 39.72 -19.41 -7.36
N ALA A 374 40.90 -19.30 -7.99
CA ALA A 374 41.97 -18.40 -7.55
C ALA A 374 41.55 -16.92 -7.56
N ARG A 375 40.78 -16.49 -8.57
CA ARG A 375 40.25 -15.12 -8.63
C ARG A 375 39.17 -14.86 -7.59
N ARG A 376 38.28 -15.82 -7.31
CA ARG A 376 37.31 -15.71 -6.20
C ARG A 376 38.03 -15.56 -4.86
N SER A 377 39.09 -16.34 -4.61
CA SER A 377 39.93 -16.21 -3.41
C SER A 377 40.66 -14.86 -3.35
N GLY A 378 41.19 -14.37 -4.47
CA GLY A 378 41.83 -13.05 -4.55
C GLY A 378 40.86 -11.90 -4.30
N VAL A 379 39.65 -11.97 -4.86
CA VAL A 379 38.58 -11.00 -4.60
C VAL A 379 38.16 -11.04 -3.13
N ARG A 380 38.02 -12.23 -2.53
CA ARG A 380 37.71 -12.38 -1.09
C ARG A 380 38.78 -11.73 -0.21
N ALA A 381 40.06 -11.97 -0.51
CA ALA A 381 41.17 -11.33 0.19
C ALA A 381 41.14 -9.80 0.04
N MET A 382 40.94 -9.29 -1.18
CA MET A 382 40.85 -7.85 -1.44
C MET A 382 39.66 -7.19 -0.72
N VAL A 383 38.51 -7.86 -0.68
CA VAL A 383 37.32 -7.38 0.05
C VAL A 383 37.57 -7.38 1.56
N SER A 384 38.22 -8.42 2.09
CA SER A 384 38.62 -8.48 3.51
C SER A 384 39.56 -7.33 3.88
N THR A 385 40.67 -7.17 3.14
CA THR A 385 41.63 -6.09 3.38
C THR A 385 40.97 -4.72 3.32
N ARG A 386 40.02 -4.52 2.39
CA ARG A 386 39.29 -3.25 2.30
C ARG A 386 38.30 -3.07 3.45
N ALA A 387 37.68 -4.13 3.96
CA ALA A 387 36.85 -4.06 5.15
C ALA A 387 37.67 -3.64 6.38
N ASP A 388 38.86 -4.23 6.55
CA ASP A 388 39.78 -3.90 7.64
C ASP A 388 40.25 -2.45 7.57
N GLN A 389 40.61 -1.95 6.38
CA GLN A 389 40.98 -0.55 6.18
C GLN A 389 39.86 0.42 6.57
N LEU A 390 38.61 0.11 6.21
CA LEU A 390 37.47 0.94 6.56
C LEU A 390 37.18 0.89 8.06
N ALA A 391 37.35 -0.26 8.71
CA ALA A 391 37.22 -0.39 10.16
C ALA A 391 38.26 0.46 10.90
N THR A 392 39.53 0.38 10.49
CA THR A 392 40.62 1.19 11.06
C THR A 392 40.39 2.69 10.88
N LEU A 393 39.93 3.12 9.71
CA LEU A 393 39.60 4.52 9.44
C LEU A 393 38.50 5.02 10.39
N VAL A 394 37.44 4.24 10.53
CA VAL A 394 36.27 4.63 11.33
C VAL A 394 36.58 4.60 12.84
N GLN A 395 37.44 3.67 13.29
CA GLN A 395 37.95 3.63 14.66
C GLN A 395 38.81 4.85 15.02
N ALA A 396 39.63 5.35 14.08
CA ALA A 396 40.38 6.59 14.29
C ALA A 396 39.45 7.81 14.49
N HIS A 397 38.20 7.71 14.05
CA HIS A 397 37.16 8.71 14.23
C HIS A 397 36.19 8.40 15.39
N GLY A 398 36.51 7.43 16.25
CA GLY A 398 35.78 7.15 17.50
C GLY A 398 34.59 6.21 17.37
N TYR A 399 34.44 5.50 16.26
CA TYR A 399 33.35 4.56 16.03
C TYR A 399 33.86 3.11 16.01
N THR A 400 33.08 2.16 16.53
CA THR A 400 33.52 0.76 16.69
C THR A 400 33.60 0.04 15.36
N ASP A 401 32.63 0.28 14.47
CA ASP A 401 32.61 -0.31 13.14
C ASP A 401 32.01 0.67 12.08
N PRO A 402 32.26 0.42 10.79
CA PRO A 402 31.73 1.25 9.71
C PRO A 402 30.20 1.25 9.55
N ARG A 403 29.47 0.30 10.16
CA ARG A 403 28.00 0.21 10.14
C ARG A 403 27.40 1.19 11.12
N GLN A 404 27.89 1.13 12.36
CA GLN A 404 27.55 2.05 13.42
C GLN A 404 27.83 3.49 12.99
N ALA A 405 28.98 3.75 12.37
CA ALA A 405 29.36 5.09 11.91
C ALA A 405 28.41 5.67 10.86
N VAL A 406 27.97 4.86 9.87
CA VAL A 406 27.03 5.32 8.83
C VAL A 406 25.63 5.55 9.39
N GLU A 407 25.18 4.73 10.34
CA GLU A 407 23.86 4.86 10.95
C GLU A 407 23.78 6.05 11.91
N GLN A 408 24.79 6.21 12.79
CA GLN A 408 24.84 7.34 13.73
C GLN A 408 24.96 8.69 13.03
N THR A 409 25.53 8.72 11.82
CA THR A 409 25.61 9.95 11.01
C THR A 409 24.50 10.08 9.98
N ARG A 410 23.48 9.23 9.98
CA ARG A 410 22.43 9.19 8.94
C ARG A 410 21.63 10.49 8.81
N ALA A 411 21.41 11.17 9.94
CA ALA A 411 20.74 12.48 10.00
C ALA A 411 21.59 13.63 9.42
N LEU A 412 22.91 13.43 9.27
CA LEU A 412 23.81 14.42 8.69
C LEU A 412 23.81 14.35 7.15
N SER A 413 24.13 15.49 6.52
CA SER A 413 24.41 15.53 5.09
C SER A 413 25.54 14.54 4.74
N VAL A 414 25.54 14.02 3.50
CA VAL A 414 26.59 13.08 3.05
C VAL A 414 27.99 13.68 3.19
N ARG A 415 28.12 15.01 3.07
CA ARG A 415 29.39 15.72 3.23
C ARG A 415 29.86 15.71 4.69
N ASP A 416 28.95 15.98 5.62
CA ASP A 416 29.28 16.12 7.04
C ASP A 416 29.47 14.74 7.68
N ALA A 417 28.69 13.75 7.26
CA ALA A 417 28.89 12.36 7.64
C ALA A 417 30.25 11.82 7.19
N ALA A 418 30.73 12.21 5.99
CA ALA A 418 32.04 11.82 5.49
C ALA A 418 33.18 12.46 6.31
N ALA A 419 33.01 13.72 6.71
CA ALA A 419 33.96 14.41 7.58
C ALA A 419 33.99 13.80 8.99
N ALA A 420 32.82 13.43 9.54
CA ALA A 420 32.70 12.88 10.88
C ALA A 420 33.28 11.46 11.01
N THR A 421 33.17 10.64 9.96
CA THR A 421 33.53 9.20 10.01
C THR A 421 34.87 8.86 9.33
N GLY A 422 35.48 9.81 8.64
CA GLY A 422 36.68 9.58 7.80
C GLY A 422 36.39 8.78 6.52
N LEU A 423 35.13 8.37 6.27
CA LEU A 423 34.74 7.63 5.08
C LEU A 423 34.55 8.56 3.87
N SER A 424 34.81 8.05 2.67
CA SER A 424 34.49 8.79 1.44
C SER A 424 32.97 8.97 1.26
N LYS A 425 32.57 10.11 0.68
CA LYS A 425 31.16 10.43 0.36
C LYS A 425 30.46 9.32 -0.43
N THR A 426 31.19 8.70 -1.35
CA THR A 426 30.69 7.57 -2.17
C THR A 426 30.41 6.33 -1.32
N THR A 427 31.26 6.04 -0.33
CA THR A 427 31.07 4.90 0.58
C THR A 427 29.84 5.11 1.45
N ILE A 428 29.62 6.33 1.95
CA ILE A 428 28.42 6.66 2.74
C ILE A 428 27.15 6.57 1.89
N ARG A 429 27.12 7.13 0.68
CA ARG A 429 25.95 7.04 -0.21
C ARG A 429 25.59 5.60 -0.53
N ARG A 430 26.58 4.79 -0.89
CA ARG A 430 26.37 3.39 -1.25
C ARG A 430 25.81 2.59 -0.07
N ARG A 431 26.34 2.82 1.14
CA ARG A 431 25.90 2.11 2.34
C ARG A 431 24.55 2.60 2.90
N ARG A 432 24.13 3.84 2.67
CA ARG A 432 22.78 4.30 3.05
C ARG A 432 21.66 3.71 2.19
N ASN A 433 21.98 3.34 0.94
CA ASN A 433 21.00 2.97 -0.09
C ASN A 433 20.91 1.45 -0.36
N ALA A 434 21.75 0.63 0.26
CA ALA A 434 21.71 -0.82 0.07
C ALA A 434 20.69 -1.46 1.04
N ALA A 435 19.86 -2.40 0.52
CA ALA A 435 18.78 -3.07 1.26
C ALA A 435 19.30 -3.92 2.43
N ASP A 436 20.51 -4.45 2.27
CA ASP A 436 21.41 -4.78 3.37
C ASP A 436 22.68 -3.92 3.18
N PRO A 437 22.97 -2.96 4.06
CA PRO A 437 24.04 -2.00 3.87
C PRO A 437 25.46 -2.61 3.80
N PHE A 438 25.58 -3.93 4.02
CA PHE A 438 26.84 -4.67 4.05
C PHE A 438 26.88 -5.94 3.19
N ASP A 439 25.93 -6.17 2.29
CA ASP A 439 26.07 -7.22 1.27
C ASP A 439 27.17 -6.83 0.27
N VAL A 440 28.38 -7.30 0.56
CA VAL A 440 29.53 -7.26 -0.36
C VAL A 440 29.46 -8.47 -1.29
N GLY A 441 28.30 -8.71 -1.90
CA GLY A 441 28.09 -9.80 -2.83
C GLY A 441 28.23 -11.17 -2.18
N GLY A 442 27.15 -11.63 -1.54
CA GLY A 442 26.79 -13.04 -1.44
C GLY A 442 27.81 -13.94 -0.74
N LEU A 443 28.28 -13.54 0.45
CA LEU A 443 28.92 -14.45 1.39
C LEU A 443 28.29 -14.23 2.75
N THR A 444 27.61 -15.25 3.24
CA THR A 444 26.94 -15.28 4.54
C THR A 444 27.97 -15.47 5.66
N ASP A 445 27.62 -15.24 6.94
CA ASP A 445 28.53 -15.53 8.06
C ASP A 445 28.90 -17.02 8.18
N GLN A 446 28.21 -17.93 7.46
CA GLN A 446 28.65 -19.32 7.27
C GLN A 446 29.87 -19.48 6.35
N ASP A 447 30.19 -18.48 5.52
CA ASP A 447 31.33 -18.50 4.61
C ASP A 447 32.60 -17.84 5.21
N ARG A 448 32.49 -17.34 6.46
CA ARG A 448 33.59 -16.72 7.22
C ARG A 448 34.23 -17.66 8.26
N ALA A 449 33.59 -18.77 8.59
CA ALA A 449 34.17 -19.88 9.35
C ALA A 449 34.80 -20.89 8.38
#